data_AF-A0A922WS66-F1
#
_entry.id   AF-A0A922WS66-F1
#
_cell.length_a   1.000
_cell.length_b   1.000
_cell.length_c   1.000
_cell.angle_alpha   90.00
_cell.angle_beta   90.00
_cell.angle_gamma   90.00
#
_symmetry.space_group_name_H-M   'P 1'
#
loop_
_entity.id
_entity.type
_entity.pdbx_description
1 polymer ?
#
loop_
_entity_poly.entity_id
_entity_poly.type
_entity_poly.pdbx_seq_one_letter_code
_entity_poly.pdbx_strand_id
1 'polypeptide(L)' 'GVDPRDPHANLEGGARYLREQLDRFDGDLEKALAAYNAGPGRVERANGIPNIRETKQYVAAIMGRLANHSRPTGQ' A
#
# COMPACT_ATOMS: atom_id res chain seq x y z
N GLY A 1 23.29 1.05 -5.53
CA GLY A 1 22.13 1.87 -5.13
C GLY A 1 20.91 1.14 -5.59
N VAL A 2 19.91 0.94 -4.74
CA VAL A 2 18.67 0.27 -5.14
C VAL A 2 17.79 1.30 -5.84
N ASP A 3 17.37 1.00 -7.06
CA ASP A 3 16.47 1.85 -7.83
C ASP A 3 15.07 1.84 -7.19
N PRO A 4 14.57 2.98 -6.69
CA PRO A 4 13.28 3.05 -6.00
C PRO A 4 12.06 2.91 -6.92
N ARG A 5 12.28 2.63 -8.21
CA ARG A 5 11.24 2.41 -9.23
C ARG A 5 11.09 0.96 -9.63
N ASP A 6 11.89 0.07 -9.06
CA ASP A 6 11.76 -1.36 -9.32
C ASP A 6 10.79 -1.98 -8.30
N PRO A 7 9.58 -2.41 -8.71
CA PRO A 7 8.64 -3.06 -7.79
C PRO A 7 9.18 -4.39 -7.23
N HIS A 8 10.33 -4.88 -7.73
CA HIS A 8 11.08 -6.02 -7.20
C HIS A 8 12.36 -5.64 -6.45
N ALA A 9 12.66 -4.34 -6.24
CA ALA A 9 13.80 -3.92 -5.42
C ALA A 9 13.56 -4.33 -3.96
N ASN A 10 14.07 -5.52 -3.64
CA ASN A 10 14.01 -6.24 -2.38
C ASN A 10 12.58 -6.47 -1.88
N LEU A 11 11.97 -7.57 -2.35
CA LEU A 11 10.71 -8.12 -1.81
C LEU A 11 10.71 -8.17 -0.28
N GLU A 12 11.84 -8.49 0.34
CA GLU A 12 11.99 -8.49 1.80
C GLU A 12 11.91 -7.07 2.40
N GLY A 13 12.61 -6.10 1.81
CA GLY A 13 12.57 -4.71 2.25
C GLY A 13 11.19 -4.08 2.05
N GLY A 14 10.54 -4.34 0.92
CA GLY A 14 9.18 -3.91 0.62
C GLY A 14 8.15 -4.55 1.56
N ALA A 15 8.22 -5.86 1.79
CA ALA A 15 7.32 -6.56 2.71
C ALA A 15 7.48 -6.07 4.16
N ARG A 16 8.73 -5.89 4.61
CA ARG A 16 9.01 -5.31 5.93
C ARG A 16 8.47 -3.90 6.05
N TYR A 17 8.69 -3.05 5.04
CA TYR A 17 8.22 -1.67 5.09
C TYR A 17 6.69 -1.58 5.06
N LEU A 18 6.01 -2.43 4.29
CA LEU A 18 4.56 -2.54 4.32
C LEU A 18 4.05 -3.01 5.69
N ARG A 19 4.72 -3.99 6.31
CA ARG A 19 4.40 -4.44 7.67
C ARG A 19 4.52 -3.30 8.69
N GLU A 20 5.58 -2.51 8.61
CA GLU A 20 5.76 -1.34 9.46
C GLU A 20 4.63 -0.31 9.28
N GLN A 21 4.07 -0.16 8.06
CA GLN A 21 2.92 0.72 7.85
C GLN A 21 1.62 0.11 8.39
N LEU A 22 1.42 -1.21 8.25
CA LEU A 22 0.27 -1.89 8.83
C LEU A 22 0.24 -1.72 10.36
N ASP A 23 1.37 -1.90 11.04
CA ASP A 23 1.46 -1.69 12.48
C ASP A 23 1.22 -0.21 12.85
N ARG A 24 1.70 0.74 12.04
CA ARG A 24 1.51 2.19 12.26
C ARG A 24 0.05 2.63 12.16
N PHE A 25 -0.72 2.02 11.27
CA PHE A 25 -2.11 2.40 11.01
C PHE A 25 -3.12 1.39 11.57
N ASP A 26 -2.76 0.69 12.66
CA ASP A 26 -3.66 -0.21 13.39
C ASP A 26 -4.31 -1.32 12.52
N GLY A 27 -3.57 -1.81 11.52
CA GLY A 27 -4.06 -2.81 10.58
C GLY A 27 -4.95 -2.27 9.46
N ASP A 28 -5.15 -0.95 9.36
CA ASP A 28 -5.85 -0.32 8.24
C ASP A 28 -5.01 -0.46 6.96
N LEU A 29 -5.39 -1.46 6.16
CA LEU A 29 -4.69 -1.83 4.93
C LEU A 29 -4.68 -0.69 3.90
N GLU A 30 -5.75 0.09 3.79
CA GLU A 30 -5.82 1.20 2.84
C GLU A 30 -4.85 2.31 3.21
N LYS A 31 -4.80 2.68 4.50
CA LYS A 31 -3.81 3.65 5.01
C LYS A 31 -2.38 3.12 4.90
N ALA A 32 -2.16 1.84 5.17
CA ALA A 32 -0.84 1.22 5.03
C ALA A 32 -0.33 1.25 3.58
N LEU A 33 -1.18 0.90 2.61
CA LEU A 33 -0.85 0.98 1.18
C LEU A 33 -0.62 2.43 0.73
N ALA A 34 -1.44 3.37 1.22
CA ALA A 34 -1.25 4.79 0.94
C ALA A 34 0.08 5.30 1.52
N ALA A 35 0.47 4.86 2.71
CA ALA A 35 1.73 5.25 3.36
C ALA A 35 2.95 4.60 2.72
N TYR A 36 2.82 3.36 2.24
CA TYR A 36 3.85 2.68 1.46
C TYR A 36 4.19 3.47 0.19
N ASN A 37 3.18 4.01 -0.50
CA ASN A 37 3.34 4.77 -1.74
C ASN A 37 3.70 6.26 -1.53
N ALA A 38 2.97 6.95 -0.65
CA ALA A 38 3.06 8.41 -0.47
C ALA A 38 3.85 8.84 0.77
N GLY A 39 4.26 7.89 1.61
CA GLY A 39 4.89 8.14 2.90
C GLY A 39 3.87 8.37 4.05
N PRO A 40 4.14 7.86 5.26
CA PRO A 40 3.20 7.90 6.38
C PRO A 40 2.81 9.31 6.81
N GLY A 41 3.76 10.26 6.80
CA GLY A 41 3.47 11.65 7.18
C GLY A 41 2.44 12.36 6.29
N ARG A 42 2.23 11.90 5.04
CA ARG A 42 1.15 12.43 4.20
C ARG A 42 -0.21 11.84 4.58
N VAL A 43 -0.24 10.56 4.94
CA VAL A 43 -1.45 9.86 5.40
C VAL A 43 -1.90 10.38 6.76
N GLU A 44 -0.96 10.58 7.69
CA GLU A 44 -1.21 11.16 9.01
C GLU A 44 -1.84 12.57 8.89
N ARG A 45 -1.27 13.45 8.06
CA ARG A 45 -1.81 14.81 7.83
C ARG A 45 -3.18 14.81 7.14
N ALA A 46 -3.44 13.82 6.28
CA ALA A 46 -4.72 13.68 5.60
C ALA A 46 -5.77 12.96 6.46
N ASN A 47 -5.38 12.38 7.59
CA ASN A 47 -6.19 11.46 8.39
C ASN A 47 -6.80 10.31 7.55
N GLY A 48 -6.05 9.84 6.54
CA GLY A 48 -6.55 8.91 5.53
C GLY A 48 -5.74 8.97 4.22
N ILE A 49 -6.33 8.51 3.12
CA ILE A 49 -5.66 8.52 1.81
C ILE A 49 -5.49 9.99 1.34
N PRO A 50 -4.26 10.46 1.10
CA PRO A 50 -4.03 11.84 0.67
C PRO A 50 -4.67 12.12 -0.69
N ASN A 51 -4.97 13.39 -0.98
CA ASN A 51 -5.53 13.80 -2.28
C ASN A 51 -4.46 13.82 -3.39
N ILE A 52 -3.79 12.68 -3.58
CA ILE A 52 -2.76 12.43 -4.60
C ILE A 52 -3.33 11.38 -5.54
N ARG A 53 -3.48 11.75 -6.82
CA ARG A 53 -4.11 10.89 -7.83
C ARG A 53 -3.41 9.53 -7.92
N GLU A 54 -2.08 9.53 -7.97
CA GLU A 54 -1.27 8.32 -8.04
C GLU A 54 -1.51 7.40 -6.84
N THR A 55 -1.53 7.95 -5.62
CA THR A 55 -1.76 7.17 -4.39
C THR A 55 -3.15 6.55 -4.36
N LYS A 56 -4.18 7.29 -4.75
CA LYS A 56 -5.55 6.76 -4.85
C LYS A 56 -5.63 5.60 -5.86
N GLN A 57 -4.98 5.77 -7.01
CA GLN A 57 -4.92 4.73 -8.04
C GLN A 57 -4.14 3.50 -7.57
N TYR A 58 -3.02 3.70 -6.87
CA TYR A 58 -2.22 2.64 -6.28
C TYR A 58 -3.03 1.79 -5.29
N VAL A 59 -3.68 2.44 -4.31
CA VAL A 59 -4.52 1.75 -3.31
C VAL A 59 -5.65 0.98 -4.00
N ALA A 60 -6.40 1.64 -4.90
CA ALA A 60 -7.50 1.00 -5.62
C ALA A 60 -7.05 -0.21 -6.44
N ALA A 61 -5.89 -0.14 -7.10
CA ALA A 61 -5.37 -1.25 -7.91
C ALA A 61 -5.00 -2.46 -7.05
N ILE A 62 -4.39 -2.26 -5.88
CA ILE A 62 -4.03 -3.36 -4.97
C ILE A 62 -5.27 -3.95 -4.30
N MET A 63 -6.18 -3.11 -3.80
CA MET A 63 -7.43 -3.56 -3.19
C MET A 63 -8.30 -4.33 -4.19
N GLY A 64 -8.38 -3.88 -5.44
CA GLY A 64 -9.08 -4.60 -6.51
C GLY A 64 -8.49 -5.97 -6.80
N ARG A 65 -7.15 -6.10 -6.81
CA ARG A 65 -6.47 -7.40 -6.98
C ARG A 65 -6.74 -8.34 -5.81
N LEU A 66 -6.68 -7.83 -4.57
CA LEU A 66 -6.97 -8.62 -3.36
C LEU A 66 -8.41 -9.11 -3.35
N ALA A 67 -9.38 -8.24 -3.66
CA ALA A 67 -10.80 -8.62 -3.72
C ALA A 67 -11.07 -9.70 -4.78
N ASN A 68 -10.35 -9.67 -5.91
CA ASN A 68 -10.45 -10.69 -6.94
C ASN A 68 -9.78 -12.01 -6.53
N HIS A 69 -8.70 -11.96 -5.75
CA HIS A 69 -8.04 -13.17 -5.21
C HIS A 69 -8.85 -13.83 -4.09
N SER A 70 -9.57 -13.05 -3.29
CA SER A 70 -10.43 -13.56 -2.21
C SER A 70 -11.74 -14.19 -2.73
N ARG A 71 -12.04 -14.06 -4.02
CA ARG A 71 -13.14 -14.80 -4.65
C ARG A 71 -12.65 -16.21 -5.01
N PRO A 72 -13.20 -17.28 -4.41
CA PRO A 72 -12.85 -18.63 -4.84
C PRO A 72 -13.22 -18.76 -6.31
N THR A 73 -12.25 -19.18 -7.13
CA THR A 73 -12.50 -19.53 -8.52
C THR A 73 -13.36 -20.78 -8.53
N GLY A 74 -14.68 -20.58 -8.59
CA GLY A 74 -15.67 -21.64 -8.60
C GLY A 74 -16.82 -21.24 -9.50
N GLN A 75 -16.65 -21.51 -10.81
CA GLN A 75 -17.72 -21.69 -11.79
C GLN A 75 -17.38 -22.98 -12.53
#